data_AF-A0A661RAN8-F1
#
_entry.id   AF-A0A661RAN8-F1
#
_cell.length_a   1.000
_cell.length_b   1.000
_cell.length_c   1.000
_cell.angle_alpha   90.00
_cell.angle_beta   90.00
_cell.angle_gamma   90.00
#
_symmetry.space_group_name_H-M   'P 1'
#
loop_
_entity.id
_entity.type
_entity.pdbx_description
1 polymer ?
#
loop_
_entity_poly.entity_id
_entity_poly.type
_entity_poly.pdbx_seq_one_letter_code
_entity_poly.pdbx_strand_id
1 'polypeptide(L)'
;MRKAVLITLLALSFVVGLSAPAVFAAELANQPTSGQKAEKGWQDALKAQSALLKAWFAAEKEAGYDQARAYLDEAKAWYVRAKKKAGKEVGQKIADIEKHIDETKVALKKKAKESRRQIADLLKRAVRIVDR
;
A
#
# COMPACT_ATOMS: atom_id res chain seq x y z
N MET A 1 -36.26 52.37 13.43
CA MET A 1 -36.59 52.40 14.87
C MET A 1 -36.35 50.99 15.44
N ARG A 2 -35.11 50.67 15.86
CA ARG A 2 -34.71 50.43 17.26
C ARG A 2 -35.74 49.66 18.11
N LYS A 3 -35.46 48.39 18.41
CA LYS A 3 -35.43 47.86 19.79
C LYS A 3 -34.35 46.79 19.90
N ALA A 4 -33.35 47.08 20.72
CA ALA A 4 -32.38 46.14 21.25
C ALA A 4 -32.90 45.66 22.61
N VAL A 5 -32.77 44.37 22.94
CA VAL A 5 -32.82 43.80 24.29
C VAL A 5 -31.94 42.53 24.24
N LEU A 6 -30.66 42.64 24.63
CA LEU A 6 -30.10 42.30 25.94
C LEU A 6 -29.95 40.79 26.21
N ILE A 7 -28.72 40.34 25.96
CA ILE A 7 -27.90 39.32 26.62
C ILE A 7 -28.51 38.71 27.90
N THR A 8 -28.55 37.38 27.96
CA THR A 8 -28.42 36.66 29.24
C THR A 8 -27.32 35.62 29.09
N LEU A 9 -26.17 35.97 29.67
CA LEU A 9 -25.06 35.09 29.97
C LEU A 9 -25.56 34.08 31.02
N LEU A 10 -25.46 32.77 30.75
CA LEU A 10 -25.50 31.78 31.81
C LEU A 10 -24.38 30.77 31.57
N ALA A 11 -23.21 31.13 32.08
CA ALA A 11 -22.16 30.19 32.37
C ALA A 11 -22.61 29.35 33.58
N LEU A 12 -22.92 28.08 33.36
CA LEU A 12 -22.95 27.09 34.42
C LEU A 12 -22.10 25.90 34.00
N SER A 13 -20.85 25.99 34.47
CA SER A 13 -19.90 24.92 34.72
C SER A 13 -20.50 23.54 34.90
N PHE A 14 -20.23 22.65 33.93
CA PHE A 14 -20.09 21.22 34.19
C PHE A 14 -18.62 20.84 33.93
N VAL A 15 -17.80 21.02 34.97
CA VAL A 15 -16.46 20.45 35.01
C VAL A 15 -16.63 18.97 35.36
N VAL A 16 -16.72 18.13 34.34
CA VAL A 16 -16.50 16.69 34.49
C VAL A 16 -15.63 16.22 33.32
N GLY A 17 -14.40 15.84 33.68
CA GLY A 17 -13.76 14.65 33.13
C GLY A 17 -12.86 14.83 31.92
N LEU A 18 -11.58 14.49 32.11
CA LEU A 18 -10.56 14.20 31.11
C LEU A 18 -10.09 15.37 30.24
N SER A 19 -9.07 16.07 30.73
CA SER A 19 -8.05 16.62 29.83
C SER A 19 -7.34 15.45 29.13
N ALA A 20 -7.82 15.05 27.96
CA ALA A 20 -6.90 14.46 26.99
C ALA A 20 -5.86 15.56 26.70
N PRO A 21 -4.55 15.32 26.86
CA PRO A 21 -3.54 16.30 26.51
C PRO A 21 -3.76 16.72 25.05
N ALA A 22 -3.65 18.02 24.74
CA ALA A 22 -3.74 18.54 23.37
C ALA A 22 -2.80 17.81 22.38
N VAL A 23 -1.76 17.15 22.91
CA VAL A 23 -0.85 16.24 22.20
C VAL A 23 -1.61 15.04 21.58
N PHE A 24 -2.58 14.43 22.27
CA PHE A 24 -3.40 13.33 21.72
C PHE A 24 -4.41 13.80 20.67
N ALA A 25 -4.97 15.01 20.81
CA ALA A 25 -5.86 15.59 19.81
C ALA A 25 -5.12 16.01 18.54
N ALA A 26 -3.90 16.55 18.68
CA ALA A 26 -3.01 16.84 17.56
C ALA A 26 -2.53 15.56 16.85
N GLU A 27 -2.29 14.47 17.60
CA GLU A 27 -1.90 13.18 17.03
C GLU A 27 -3.04 12.51 16.26
N LEU A 28 -4.28 12.59 16.76
CA LEU A 28 -5.49 12.16 16.04
C LEU A 28 -5.75 12.99 14.77
N ALA A 29 -5.48 14.30 14.80
CA ALA A 29 -5.61 15.17 13.63
C ALA A 29 -4.56 14.89 12.53
N ASN A 30 -3.42 14.31 12.89
CA ASN A 30 -2.32 14.02 11.96
C ASN A 30 -2.33 12.56 11.45
N GLN A 31 -3.26 11.74 11.92
CA GLN A 31 -3.43 10.36 11.44
C GLN A 31 -4.15 10.34 10.09
N PRO A 32 -3.61 9.63 9.08
CA PRO A 32 -4.29 9.49 7.79
C PRO A 32 -5.62 8.78 7.99
N THR A 33 -6.69 9.35 7.46
CA THR A 33 -8.01 8.71 7.46
C THR A 33 -7.95 7.34 6.80
N SER A 34 -8.87 6.43 7.16
CA SER A 34 -8.94 5.08 6.57
C SER A 34 -8.97 5.12 5.03
N GLY A 35 -9.65 6.11 4.45
CA GLY A 35 -9.66 6.39 3.01
C GLY A 35 -8.29 6.77 2.46
N GLN A 36 -7.58 7.69 3.11
CA GLN A 36 -6.23 8.11 2.67
C GLN A 36 -5.20 6.98 2.79
N LYS A 37 -5.32 6.14 3.83
CA LYS A 37 -4.48 4.94 3.99
C LYS A 37 -4.72 3.94 2.85
N ALA A 38 -5.98 3.70 2.50
CA ALA A 38 -6.35 2.81 1.41
C ALA A 38 -5.85 3.31 0.04
N GLU A 39 -5.99 4.62 -0.24
CA GLU A 39 -5.50 5.23 -1.48
C GLU A 39 -3.97 5.09 -1.62
N LYS A 40 -3.22 5.40 -0.55
CA LYS A 40 -1.76 5.21 -0.53
C LYS A 40 -1.37 3.73 -0.68
N GLY A 41 -2.18 2.81 -0.17
CA GLY A 41 -1.98 1.37 -0.36
C GLY A 41 -2.15 0.95 -1.82
N TRP A 42 -3.16 1.50 -2.48
CA TRP A 42 -3.42 1.26 -3.90
C TRP A 42 -2.33 1.84 -4.81
N GLN A 43 -1.87 3.06 -4.54
CA GLN A 43 -0.74 3.65 -5.26
C GLN A 43 0.54 2.81 -5.13
N ASP A 44 0.81 2.25 -3.95
CA ASP A 44 1.95 1.34 -3.77
C ASP A 44 1.77 0.02 -4.55
N ALA A 45 0.54 -0.52 -4.62
CA ALA A 45 0.26 -1.71 -5.42
C ALA A 45 0.51 -1.47 -6.92
N LEU A 46 0.13 -0.31 -7.45
CA LEU A 46 0.42 0.07 -8.84
C LEU A 46 1.92 0.21 -9.10
N LYS A 47 2.68 0.80 -8.18
CA LYS A 47 4.14 0.85 -8.29
C LYS A 47 4.74 -0.56 -8.32
N ALA A 48 4.22 -1.46 -7.50
CA ALA A 48 4.64 -2.86 -7.50
C ALA A 48 4.36 -3.54 -8.86
N GLN A 49 3.19 -3.30 -9.46
CA GLN A 49 2.86 -3.81 -10.79
C GLN A 49 3.76 -3.25 -11.89
N SER A 50 4.07 -1.95 -11.84
CA SER A 50 5.02 -1.35 -12.78
C SER A 50 6.40 -1.99 -12.70
N ALA A 51 6.86 -2.32 -11.48
CA ALA A 51 8.14 -2.99 -11.26
C ALA A 51 8.12 -4.44 -11.75
N LEU A 52 7.01 -5.18 -11.58
CA LEU A 52 6.83 -6.51 -12.20
C LEU A 52 6.89 -6.45 -13.73
N LEU A 53 6.33 -5.41 -14.35
CA LEU A 53 6.39 -5.25 -15.80
C LEU A 53 7.82 -4.96 -16.29
N LYS A 54 8.56 -4.12 -15.56
CA LYS A 54 9.99 -3.90 -15.80
C LYS A 54 10.79 -5.20 -15.65
N ALA A 55 10.48 -6.00 -14.64
CA ALA A 55 11.12 -7.31 -14.43
C ALA A 55 10.87 -8.26 -15.61
N TRP A 56 9.63 -8.31 -16.10
CA TRP A 56 9.25 -9.12 -17.25
C TRP A 56 10.02 -8.72 -18.51
N PHE A 57 10.08 -7.41 -18.80
CA PHE A 57 10.81 -6.89 -19.95
C PHE A 57 12.31 -7.16 -19.86
N ALA A 58 12.92 -6.96 -18.69
CA ALA A 58 14.33 -7.26 -18.47
C ALA A 58 14.65 -8.76 -18.62
N ALA A 59 13.72 -9.64 -18.22
CA ALA A 59 13.90 -11.08 -18.34
C ALA A 59 13.78 -11.61 -19.78
N GLU A 60 13.43 -10.78 -20.76
CA GLU A 60 13.31 -11.20 -22.16
C GLU A 60 14.67 -11.56 -22.78
N LYS A 61 15.74 -10.96 -22.26
CA LYS A 61 17.12 -11.27 -22.63
C LYS A 61 17.83 -11.89 -21.44
N GLU A 62 18.59 -12.98 -21.64
CA GLU A 62 19.32 -13.62 -20.53
C GLU A 62 20.31 -12.68 -19.83
N ALA A 63 20.92 -11.76 -20.59
CA ALA A 63 21.78 -10.71 -20.05
C ALA A 63 21.06 -9.75 -19.08
N GLY A 64 19.71 -9.71 -19.11
CA GLY A 64 18.90 -8.87 -18.25
C GLY A 64 18.39 -9.56 -16.98
N TYR A 65 18.80 -10.80 -16.67
CA TYR A 65 18.30 -11.53 -15.50
C TYR A 65 18.65 -10.89 -14.15
N ASP A 66 19.83 -10.30 -14.01
CA ASP A 66 20.19 -9.58 -12.78
C ASP A 66 19.33 -8.32 -12.60
N GLN A 67 19.07 -7.61 -13.69
CA GLN A 67 18.18 -6.45 -13.71
C GLN A 67 16.72 -6.85 -13.43
N ALA A 68 16.25 -7.95 -14.01
CA ALA A 68 14.94 -8.51 -13.71
C ALA A 68 14.79 -8.84 -12.22
N ARG A 69 15.83 -9.41 -11.61
CA ARG A 69 15.84 -9.70 -10.18
C ARG A 69 15.78 -8.44 -9.32
N ALA A 70 16.50 -7.38 -9.69
CA ALA A 70 16.41 -6.08 -9.00
C ALA A 70 14.99 -5.49 -9.07
N TYR A 71 14.32 -5.61 -10.22
CA TYR A 71 12.93 -5.17 -10.36
C TYR A 71 11.93 -6.03 -9.58
N LEU A 72 12.18 -7.34 -9.45
CA LEU A 72 11.39 -8.19 -8.55
C LEU A 72 11.55 -7.79 -7.08
N ASP A 73 12.76 -7.39 -6.66
CA ASP A 73 13.00 -6.84 -5.33
C ASP A 73 12.26 -5.51 -5.11
N GLU A 74 12.28 -4.61 -6.11
CA GLU A 74 11.52 -3.37 -6.09
C GLU A 74 10.00 -3.65 -5.97
N ALA A 75 9.47 -4.58 -6.77
CA ALA A 75 8.07 -4.96 -6.73
C ALA A 75 7.66 -5.47 -5.35
N LYS A 76 8.47 -6.36 -4.76
CA LYS A 76 8.23 -6.89 -3.41
C LYS A 76 8.21 -5.78 -2.36
N ALA A 77 9.16 -4.85 -2.42
CA ALA A 77 9.23 -3.74 -1.48
C ALA A 77 7.97 -2.86 -1.52
N TRP A 78 7.44 -2.60 -2.72
CA TRP A 78 6.18 -1.87 -2.89
C TRP A 78 4.98 -2.68 -2.38
N TYR A 79 4.89 -3.98 -2.66
CA TYR A 79 3.84 -4.83 -2.13
C TYR A 79 3.83 -4.90 -0.60
N VAL A 80 5.00 -4.96 0.04
CA VAL A 80 5.10 -4.90 1.50
C VAL A 80 4.51 -3.60 2.06
N ARG A 81 4.71 -2.47 1.37
CA ARG A 81 4.11 -1.18 1.76
C ARG A 81 2.60 -1.16 1.52
N ALA A 82 2.14 -1.70 0.39
CA ALA A 82 0.72 -1.82 0.07
C ALA A 82 -0.02 -2.71 1.08
N LYS A 83 0.56 -3.87 1.44
CA LYS A 83 0.00 -4.82 2.41
C LYS A 83 -0.25 -4.21 3.78
N LYS A 84 0.69 -3.38 4.28
CA LYS A 84 0.54 -2.65 5.56
C LYS A 84 -0.65 -1.68 5.59
N LYS A 85 -1.12 -1.28 4.40
CA LYS A 85 -2.21 -0.32 4.20
C LYS A 85 -3.52 -0.98 3.77
N ALA A 86 -3.45 -2.24 3.35
CA ALA A 86 -4.57 -3.02 2.87
C ALA A 86 -5.41 -3.61 4.02
N GLY A 87 -6.69 -3.89 3.72
CA GLY A 87 -7.52 -4.75 4.57
C GLY A 87 -7.08 -6.21 4.50
N LYS A 88 -7.64 -7.06 5.38
CA LYS A 88 -7.23 -8.47 5.55
C LYS A 88 -7.21 -9.28 4.25
N GLU A 89 -8.30 -9.23 3.48
CA GLU A 89 -8.43 -10.03 2.24
C GLU A 89 -7.40 -9.62 1.18
N VAL A 90 -7.29 -8.32 0.90
CA VAL A 90 -6.30 -7.79 -0.04
C VAL A 90 -4.88 -8.06 0.46
N GLY A 91 -4.65 -7.95 1.77
CA GLY A 91 -3.36 -8.27 2.38
C GLY A 91 -2.93 -9.73 2.19
N GLN A 92 -3.87 -10.69 2.21
CA GLN A 92 -3.61 -12.10 1.91
C GLN A 92 -3.21 -12.28 0.44
N LYS A 93 -3.97 -11.69 -0.50
CA LYS A 93 -3.64 -11.73 -1.93
C LYS A 93 -2.24 -11.14 -2.20
N ILE A 94 -1.89 -10.04 -1.53
CA ILE A 94 -0.55 -9.44 -1.63
C ILE A 94 0.53 -10.38 -1.07
N ALA A 95 0.27 -11.03 0.07
CA ALA A 95 1.24 -11.98 0.66
C ALA A 95 1.51 -13.17 -0.28
N ASP A 96 0.49 -13.68 -0.97
CA ASP A 96 0.65 -14.74 -1.97
C ASP A 96 1.52 -14.28 -3.15
N ILE A 97 1.36 -13.03 -3.60
CA ILE A 97 2.24 -12.45 -4.63
C ILE A 97 3.68 -12.32 -4.13
N GLU A 98 3.90 -11.82 -2.91
CA GLU A 98 5.24 -11.71 -2.34
C GLU A 98 5.96 -13.07 -2.31
N LYS A 99 5.25 -14.15 -1.96
CA LYS A 99 5.80 -15.52 -1.98
C LYS A 99 6.19 -15.95 -3.39
N HIS A 100 5.31 -15.76 -4.38
CA HIS A 100 5.61 -16.12 -5.76
C HIS A 100 6.74 -15.27 -6.37
N ILE A 101 6.92 -14.02 -5.92
CA ILE A 101 8.08 -13.20 -6.30
C ILE A 101 9.37 -13.87 -5.82
N ASP A 102 9.42 -14.35 -4.57
CA ASP A 102 10.61 -15.03 -4.04
C ASP A 102 10.93 -16.32 -4.81
N GLU A 103 9.92 -17.12 -5.11
CA GLU A 103 10.05 -18.33 -5.93
C GLU A 103 10.61 -18.00 -7.33
N THR A 104 10.06 -16.95 -7.96
CA THR A 104 10.49 -16.49 -9.28
C THR A 104 11.94 -15.99 -9.29
N LYS A 105 12.36 -15.29 -8.23
CA LYS A 105 13.77 -14.88 -8.07
C LYS A 105 14.72 -16.07 -7.97
N VAL A 106 14.30 -17.15 -7.29
CA VAL A 106 15.09 -18.40 -7.23
C VAL A 106 15.18 -19.06 -8.61
N ALA A 107 14.10 -19.06 -9.40
CA ALA A 107 14.11 -19.59 -10.76
C ALA A 107 14.99 -18.74 -11.72
N LEU A 108 14.95 -17.41 -11.58
CA LEU A 108 15.82 -16.48 -12.32
C LEU A 108 17.32 -16.75 -12.08
N LYS A 109 17.72 -17.03 -10.82
CA LYS A 109 19.11 -17.42 -10.51
C LYS A 109 19.55 -18.68 -11.28
N LYS A 110 18.62 -19.60 -11.51
CA LYS A 110 18.86 -20.83 -12.27
C LYS A 110 18.82 -20.62 -13.79
N LYS A 111 18.65 -19.37 -14.26
CA LYS A 111 18.53 -18.97 -15.67
C LYS A 111 17.47 -19.76 -16.45
N ALA A 112 16.46 -20.27 -15.76
CA ALA A 112 15.47 -21.14 -16.37
C ALA A 112 14.58 -20.33 -17.32
N LYS A 113 14.33 -20.82 -18.55
CA LYS A 113 13.28 -20.29 -19.45
C LYS A 113 11.92 -20.15 -18.75
N GLU A 114 11.67 -21.00 -17.76
CA GLU A 114 10.45 -21.00 -16.95
C GLU A 114 10.28 -19.71 -16.12
N SER A 115 11.36 -18.99 -15.82
CA SER A 115 11.29 -17.74 -15.06
C SER A 115 10.44 -16.67 -15.75
N ARG A 116 10.46 -16.58 -17.09
CA ARG A 116 9.64 -15.61 -17.84
C ARG A 116 8.15 -15.91 -17.70
N ARG A 117 7.78 -17.19 -17.74
CA ARG A 117 6.40 -17.63 -17.52
C ARG A 117 5.95 -17.30 -16.11
N GLN A 118 6.80 -17.52 -15.12
CA GLN A 118 6.51 -17.18 -13.73
C GLN A 118 6.31 -15.67 -13.52
N ILE A 119 7.12 -14.81 -14.16
CA ILE A 119 6.89 -13.34 -14.10
C ILE A 119 5.59 -12.95 -14.82
N ALA A 120 5.27 -13.57 -15.97
CA ALA A 120 4.00 -13.31 -16.65
C ALA A 120 2.79 -13.73 -15.82
N ASP A 121 2.87 -14.85 -15.10
CA ASP A 121 1.81 -15.30 -14.21
C ASP A 121 1.69 -14.43 -12.95
N LEU A 122 2.82 -13.91 -12.44
CA LEU A 122 2.81 -12.87 -11.40
C LEU A 122 2.04 -11.63 -11.85
N LEU A 123 2.25 -11.15 -13.08
CA LEU A 123 1.49 -10.03 -13.65
C LEU A 123 -0.02 -10.31 -13.70
N LYS A 124 -0.43 -11.50 -14.18
CA LYS A 124 -1.85 -11.90 -14.20
C LYS A 124 -2.48 -11.98 -12.81
N ARG A 125 -1.71 -12.39 -11.80
CA ARG A 125 -2.18 -12.42 -10.40
C ARG A 125 -2.28 -11.02 -9.83
N ALA A 126 -1.32 -10.17 -10.15
CA ALA A 126 -1.26 -8.79 -9.71
C ALA A 126 -2.45 -7.95 -10.19
N VAL A 127 -2.87 -8.12 -11.44
CA VAL A 127 -4.06 -7.43 -11.99
C VAL A 127 -5.31 -7.70 -11.15
N ARG A 128 -5.48 -8.93 -10.65
CA ARG A 128 -6.63 -9.33 -9.81
C ARG A 128 -6.67 -8.69 -8.41
N ILE A 129 -5.62 -7.98 -8.02
CA ILE A 129 -5.62 -7.17 -6.78
C ILE A 129 -6.26 -5.80 -7.03
N VAL A 130 -6.20 -5.31 -8.27
CA VAL A 130 -6.60 -3.95 -8.65
C VAL A 130 -7.96 -3.91 -9.35
N ASP A 131 -8.39 -5.01 -9.98
CA ASP A 131 -9.79 -5.18 -10.39
C ASP A 131 -10.67 -5.24 -9.13
N ARG A 132 -11.46 -4.20 -8.93
CA ARG A 132 -12.37 -4.00 -7.81
C ARG A 132 -13.79 -4.35 -8.21
#